data_AF-A0A2V9S8T1-F1
#
_entry.id   AF-A0A2V9S8T1-F1
#
_cell.length_a   1.000
_cell.length_b   1.000
_cell.length_c   1.000
_cell.angle_alpha   90.00
_cell.angle_beta   90.00
_cell.angle_gamma   90.00
#
_symmetry.space_group_name_H-M   'P 1'
#
loop_
_entity.id
_entity.type
_entity.pdbx_description
1 polymer ?
#
loop_
_entity_poly.entity_id
_entity_poly.type
_entity_poly.pdbx_seq_one_letter_code
_entity_poly.pdbx_strand_id
1 'polypeptide(L)'
;MMPIRISTSAALTAFSKRRFMNSRPLMLDAPCYWRNYRTITTCFASRTNEAMLRPSLHRKAMKAATAMKAAPAKKPSIRIAVVESDPLRFVGFRALFDSETDFELVSASLPDIGTQQNIDLILLGNRNGQNLFDVMASLKASRPDLRIIVTGSGMDEETILKAIASGAKGYVDEAASAPEFVQAIRIVNQGSVWAPRRVLSMFIERVSSAPGRIFPAGRVTFTDREKEVLEMLVAGRSNKEIGAALGIEERTVKAHVAKLMRKVGVQNRIALSVHAITHSLVTAK
;
A
#
# COMPACT_ATOMS: atom_id res chain seq x y z
N MET A 1 -13.88 53.66 -33.91
CA MET A 1 -14.96 52.85 -34.53
C MET A 1 -14.50 51.40 -34.56
N MET A 2 -15.33 50.47 -34.06
CA MET A 2 -15.15 49.00 -34.12
C MET A 2 -15.41 48.47 -35.55
N PRO A 3 -15.17 47.17 -35.94
CA PRO A 3 -15.29 45.91 -35.16
C PRO A 3 -14.08 44.94 -35.25
N ILE A 4 -13.82 44.08 -34.25
CA ILE A 4 -14.39 42.73 -34.02
C ILE A 4 -14.40 41.80 -35.26
N ARG A 5 -13.64 40.70 -35.19
CA ARG A 5 -13.94 39.45 -35.91
C ARG A 5 -13.84 38.26 -34.96
N ILE A 6 -14.95 37.54 -34.84
CA ILE A 6 -15.02 36.17 -34.29
C ILE A 6 -14.85 35.22 -35.47
N SER A 7 -14.12 34.12 -35.30
CA SER A 7 -14.06 33.04 -36.29
C SER A 7 -14.44 31.71 -35.64
N THR A 8 -15.65 31.27 -35.92
CA THR A 8 -16.08 29.89 -35.78
C THR A 8 -15.63 29.09 -37.00
N SER A 9 -15.23 27.83 -36.82
CA SER A 9 -15.35 26.83 -37.88
C SER A 9 -15.44 25.43 -37.28
N ALA A 10 -16.34 24.63 -37.83
CA ALA A 10 -16.56 23.23 -37.47
C ALA A 10 -16.62 22.38 -38.75
N ALA A 11 -15.97 21.22 -38.73
CA ALA A 11 -16.13 20.15 -39.71
C ALA A 11 -15.72 18.82 -39.02
N LEU A 12 -16.61 17.85 -38.79
CA LEU A 12 -17.32 16.95 -39.73
C LEU A 12 -16.51 15.69 -40.13
N THR A 13 -16.63 14.68 -39.26
CA THR A 13 -17.10 13.30 -39.54
C THR A 13 -16.95 12.67 -40.94
N ALA A 14 -16.16 11.58 -41.02
CA ALA A 14 -16.39 10.33 -41.79
C ALA A 14 -15.33 9.30 -41.33
N PHE A 15 -15.57 8.09 -40.81
CA PHE A 15 -16.47 6.96 -41.11
C PHE A 15 -16.10 6.14 -42.36
N SER A 16 -15.44 4.99 -42.15
CA SER A 16 -15.37 3.86 -43.11
C SER A 16 -15.14 2.53 -42.37
N LYS A 17 -15.57 1.40 -42.95
CA LYS A 17 -15.82 0.13 -42.24
C LYS A 17 -15.67 -1.08 -43.20
N ARG A 18 -15.05 -2.20 -42.73
CA ARG A 18 -14.97 -3.55 -43.40
C ARG A 18 -14.01 -3.59 -44.62
N ARG A 19 -13.53 -4.74 -45.15
CA ARG A 19 -13.84 -6.20 -45.01
C ARG A 19 -12.56 -7.01 -45.37
N PHE A 20 -12.06 -7.97 -44.59
CA PHE A 20 -12.33 -9.43 -44.61
C PHE A 20 -12.03 -10.17 -45.95
N MET A 21 -11.05 -11.11 -45.98
CA MET A 21 -11.19 -12.53 -46.45
C MET A 21 -9.90 -13.40 -46.39
N ASN A 22 -10.07 -14.62 -45.84
CA ASN A 22 -9.38 -15.94 -46.06
C ASN A 22 -7.90 -16.01 -46.49
N SER A 23 -7.04 -16.81 -45.83
CA SER A 23 -7.09 -18.29 -45.75
C SER A 23 -6.11 -18.82 -44.67
N ARG A 24 -6.02 -20.09 -44.22
CA ARG A 24 -6.73 -21.40 -44.41
C ARG A 24 -6.43 -22.28 -43.16
N PRO A 25 -7.23 -23.30 -42.77
CA PRO A 25 -6.95 -24.15 -41.61
C PRO A 25 -6.23 -25.47 -41.96
N LEU A 26 -5.56 -26.08 -40.97
CA LEU A 26 -5.17 -27.49 -40.98
C LEU A 26 -5.70 -28.19 -39.73
N MET A 27 -6.32 -29.35 -39.95
CA MET A 27 -7.07 -30.18 -39.01
C MET A 27 -6.53 -31.59 -39.17
N LEU A 28 -6.08 -32.23 -38.08
CA LEU A 28 -5.68 -33.63 -37.88
C LEU A 28 -5.30 -33.73 -36.39
N ASP A 29 -5.57 -34.78 -35.62
CA ASP A 29 -6.63 -35.79 -35.69
C ASP A 29 -6.79 -36.36 -34.27
N ALA A 30 -7.98 -36.78 -33.87
CA ALA A 30 -8.20 -37.50 -32.62
C ALA A 30 -8.48 -38.97 -32.90
N PRO A 31 -8.03 -39.88 -32.03
CA PRO A 31 -8.89 -41.01 -31.71
C PRO A 31 -8.99 -41.28 -30.21
N CYS A 32 -10.23 -41.45 -29.75
CA CYS A 32 -10.56 -42.09 -28.49
C CYS A 32 -10.11 -43.57 -28.51
N TYR A 33 -9.71 -44.15 -27.38
CA TYR A 33 -9.88 -45.59 -27.18
C TYR A 33 -10.11 -45.97 -25.70
N TRP A 34 -11.12 -46.82 -25.49
CA TRP A 34 -11.45 -47.47 -24.21
C TRP A 34 -10.72 -48.83 -24.08
N ARG A 35 -10.20 -49.14 -22.89
CA ARG A 35 -9.87 -50.49 -22.34
C ARG A 35 -9.26 -50.27 -20.94
N ASN A 36 -9.70 -50.81 -19.80
CA ASN A 36 -10.58 -51.92 -19.40
C ASN A 36 -9.92 -53.33 -19.31
N TYR A 37 -10.11 -53.98 -18.15
CA TYR A 37 -9.77 -55.36 -17.71
C TYR A 37 -8.31 -55.78 -17.34
N ARG A 38 -8.10 -56.12 -16.04
CA ARG A 38 -7.77 -57.47 -15.47
C ARG A 38 -7.08 -57.34 -14.09
N THR A 39 -7.73 -57.69 -12.98
CA THR A 39 -7.76 -59.01 -12.28
C THR A 39 -6.44 -59.54 -11.73
N ILE A 40 -6.28 -59.48 -10.40
CA ILE A 40 -5.67 -60.54 -9.54
C ILE A 40 -6.60 -60.66 -8.31
N THR A 41 -7.55 -61.60 -8.33
CA THR A 41 -7.48 -62.96 -7.75
C THR A 41 -7.91 -63.01 -6.27
N THR A 42 -9.04 -63.68 -6.08
CA THR A 42 -9.64 -64.16 -4.84
C THR A 42 -8.70 -64.95 -3.95
N CYS A 43 -8.90 -64.87 -2.63
CA CYS A 43 -8.77 -66.03 -1.76
C CYS A 43 -9.97 -66.10 -0.80
N PHE A 44 -10.46 -67.31 -0.55
CA PHE A 44 -11.79 -67.60 -0.02
C PHE A 44 -11.65 -68.58 1.16
N ALA A 45 -12.11 -68.21 2.35
CA ALA A 45 -12.47 -69.10 3.47
C ALA A 45 -13.02 -68.21 4.61
N SER A 46 -14.32 -68.13 4.91
CA SER A 46 -15.20 -69.17 5.45
C SER A 46 -14.70 -69.82 6.75
N ARG A 47 -15.29 -69.38 7.88
CA ARG A 47 -15.72 -70.27 8.97
C ARG A 47 -16.84 -69.63 9.78
N THR A 48 -17.81 -70.46 10.14
CA THR A 48 -19.07 -70.11 10.81
C THR A 48 -19.06 -70.46 12.29
N ASN A 49 -20.05 -69.90 12.98
CA ASN A 49 -20.75 -70.30 14.22
C ASN A 49 -20.73 -69.15 15.25
N GLU A 50 -21.87 -68.59 15.66
CA GLU A 50 -22.86 -69.18 16.60
C GLU A 50 -22.20 -69.60 17.93
N ALA A 51 -22.61 -69.15 19.12
CA ALA A 51 -23.97 -68.93 19.60
C ALA A 51 -24.01 -68.14 20.94
N MET A 52 -25.24 -67.98 21.47
CA MET A 52 -25.62 -67.66 22.87
C MET A 52 -25.35 -66.23 23.40
N LEU A 53 -26.36 -65.41 23.74
CA LEU A 53 -27.45 -65.54 24.75
C LEU A 53 -27.02 -65.20 26.19
N ARG A 54 -27.22 -63.93 26.63
CA ARG A 54 -28.33 -63.52 27.52
C ARG A 54 -28.27 -62.03 27.93
N PRO A 55 -29.39 -61.41 28.38
CA PRO A 55 -29.48 -59.98 28.66
C PRO A 55 -29.28 -59.63 30.15
N SER A 56 -28.81 -58.42 30.44
CA SER A 56 -28.96 -57.82 31.77
C SER A 56 -29.24 -56.31 31.69
N LEU A 57 -30.50 -55.95 31.97
CA LEU A 57 -30.94 -54.59 32.26
C LEU A 57 -30.16 -54.03 33.47
N HIS A 58 -29.35 -52.98 33.31
CA HIS A 58 -28.94 -52.14 34.45
C HIS A 58 -28.85 -50.65 34.10
N ARG A 59 -29.83 -49.91 34.66
CA ARG A 59 -29.85 -48.46 35.00
C ARG A 59 -29.50 -47.40 33.94
N LYS A 60 -30.56 -46.64 33.61
CA LYS A 60 -30.53 -45.20 33.29
C LYS A 60 -29.63 -44.41 34.25
N ALA A 61 -28.73 -43.57 33.74
CA ALA A 61 -28.38 -42.22 34.23
C ALA A 61 -27.39 -41.53 33.25
N MET A 62 -27.29 -40.18 33.26
CA MET A 62 -26.42 -39.35 32.38
C MET A 62 -26.71 -39.53 30.86
N LYS A 63 -27.77 -38.98 30.27
CA LYS A 63 -28.11 -37.55 30.10
C LYS A 63 -26.97 -36.70 29.46
N ALA A 64 -27.25 -36.23 28.24
CA ALA A 64 -26.71 -35.02 27.59
C ALA A 64 -25.20 -34.96 27.27
N ALA A 65 -24.75 -35.77 26.30
CA ALA A 65 -23.70 -35.33 25.38
C ALA A 65 -24.30 -34.37 24.34
N THR A 66 -24.61 -33.14 24.76
CA THR A 66 -25.08 -32.09 23.85
C THR A 66 -24.01 -31.81 22.80
N ALA A 67 -24.36 -31.91 21.52
CA ALA A 67 -23.44 -31.57 20.44
C ALA A 67 -22.93 -30.14 20.62
N MET A 68 -21.62 -29.99 20.86
CA MET A 68 -20.96 -28.70 20.85
C MET A 68 -21.00 -28.16 19.41
N LYS A 69 -22.08 -27.44 19.10
CA LYS A 69 -22.20 -26.61 17.91
C LYS A 69 -21.03 -25.63 17.94
N ALA A 70 -19.99 -25.91 17.15
CA ALA A 70 -18.82 -25.06 17.07
C ALA A 70 -19.28 -23.61 16.83
N ALA A 71 -18.86 -22.70 17.69
CA ALA A 71 -19.11 -21.28 17.49
C ALA A 71 -18.54 -20.91 16.10
N PRO A 72 -19.26 -20.13 15.28
CA PRO A 72 -18.74 -19.73 13.98
C PRO A 72 -17.41 -19.03 14.20
N ALA A 73 -16.36 -19.53 13.57
CA ALA A 73 -15.03 -18.93 13.68
C ALA A 73 -15.15 -17.45 13.30
N LYS A 74 -14.85 -16.56 14.25
CA LYS A 74 -14.93 -15.11 14.07
C LYS A 74 -14.05 -14.78 12.86
N LYS A 75 -14.64 -14.31 11.75
CA LYS A 75 -13.88 -13.87 10.58
C LYS A 75 -12.79 -12.91 11.07
N PRO A 76 -11.54 -13.01 10.58
CA PRO A 76 -10.50 -12.07 10.96
C PRO A 76 -10.92 -10.68 10.50
N SER A 77 -11.28 -9.83 11.45
CA SER A 77 -11.71 -8.46 11.21
C SER A 77 -10.49 -7.61 10.87
N ILE A 78 -10.46 -7.04 9.67
CA ILE A 78 -9.40 -6.12 9.23
C ILE A 78 -9.56 -4.83 10.04
N ARG A 79 -8.57 -4.49 10.84
CA ARG A 79 -8.60 -3.30 11.71
C ARG A 79 -8.01 -2.10 10.98
N ILE A 80 -8.89 -1.16 10.63
CA ILE A 80 -8.61 -0.04 9.74
C ILE A 80 -8.60 1.25 10.56
N ALA A 81 -7.43 1.86 10.70
CA ALA A 81 -7.31 3.18 11.30
C ALA A 81 -7.58 4.25 10.23
N VAL A 82 -8.47 5.20 10.51
CA VAL A 82 -8.75 6.35 9.65
C VAL A 82 -8.08 7.57 10.26
N VAL A 83 -7.15 8.17 9.51
CA VAL A 83 -6.42 9.37 9.89
C VAL A 83 -6.93 10.53 9.05
N GLU A 84 -7.85 11.28 9.64
CA GLU A 84 -8.51 12.40 8.98
C GLU A 84 -8.75 13.54 9.97
N SER A 85 -8.61 14.76 9.47
CA SER A 85 -8.91 16.02 10.15
C SER A 85 -10.40 16.33 10.23
N ASP A 86 -11.20 15.89 9.24
CA ASP A 86 -12.64 16.10 9.18
C ASP A 86 -13.44 14.91 9.77
N PRO A 87 -14.18 15.10 10.88
CA PRO A 87 -15.05 14.06 11.45
C PRO A 87 -16.13 13.55 10.47
N LEU A 88 -16.61 14.37 9.54
CA LEU A 88 -17.64 13.98 8.58
C LEU A 88 -17.13 12.93 7.60
N ARG A 89 -15.87 13.03 7.15
CA ARG A 89 -15.22 11.98 6.34
C ARG A 89 -15.12 10.65 7.08
N PHE A 90 -14.83 10.64 8.38
CA PHE A 90 -14.84 9.39 9.17
C PHE A 90 -16.24 8.75 9.24
N VAL A 91 -17.28 9.56 9.45
CA VAL A 91 -18.68 9.09 9.39
C VAL A 91 -19.03 8.56 7.99
N GLY A 92 -18.58 9.25 6.94
CA GLY A 92 -18.69 8.80 5.55
C GLY A 92 -18.06 7.43 5.31
N PHE A 93 -16.80 7.23 5.71
CA PHE A 93 -16.14 5.92 5.62
C PHE A 93 -16.87 4.83 6.41
N ARG A 94 -17.38 5.13 7.60
CA ARG A 94 -18.20 4.17 8.36
C ARG A 94 -19.47 3.78 7.60
N ALA A 95 -20.17 4.73 6.98
CA ALA A 95 -21.36 4.45 6.18
C ALA A 95 -21.03 3.67 4.88
N LEU A 96 -19.90 3.97 4.23
CA LEU A 96 -19.44 3.26 3.03
C LEU A 96 -19.09 1.78 3.27
N PHE A 97 -18.73 1.42 4.52
CA PHE A 97 -18.32 0.07 4.89
C PHE A 97 -19.30 -0.64 5.85
N ASP A 98 -20.50 -0.11 6.07
CA ASP A 98 -21.49 -0.67 7.00
C ASP A 98 -21.94 -2.09 6.61
N SER A 99 -21.90 -2.43 5.32
CA SER A 99 -22.13 -3.80 4.81
C SER A 99 -21.01 -4.79 5.11
N GLU A 100 -19.78 -4.31 5.36
CA GLU A 100 -18.58 -5.13 5.45
C GLU A 100 -18.35 -5.63 6.87
N THR A 101 -19.07 -6.69 7.24
CA THR A 101 -19.01 -7.34 8.57
C THR A 101 -17.62 -7.76 9.08
N ASP A 102 -16.60 -7.74 8.22
CA ASP A 102 -15.21 -8.04 8.54
C ASP A 102 -14.28 -6.81 8.57
N PHE A 103 -14.81 -5.58 8.48
CA PHE A 103 -14.02 -4.34 8.66
C PHE A 103 -14.30 -3.72 10.04
N GLU A 104 -13.25 -3.40 10.79
CA GLU A 104 -13.35 -2.65 12.06
C GLU A 104 -12.68 -1.29 11.89
N LEU A 105 -13.48 -0.22 11.78
CA LEU A 105 -12.99 1.15 11.62
C LEU A 105 -12.75 1.83 12.96
N VAL A 106 -11.54 2.39 13.12
CA VAL A 106 -11.11 3.17 14.28
C VAL A 106 -10.69 4.56 13.82
N SER A 107 -11.23 5.62 14.43
CA SER A 107 -10.69 6.96 14.23
C SER A 107 -9.41 7.10 15.06
N ALA A 108 -8.31 7.52 14.46
CA ALA A 108 -7.00 7.56 15.12
C ALA A 108 -6.23 8.84 14.78
N SER A 109 -5.54 9.39 15.78
CA SER A 109 -4.53 10.43 15.53
C SER A 109 -3.16 9.80 15.26
N LEU A 110 -2.26 10.55 14.62
CA LEU A 110 -0.90 10.07 14.29
C LEU A 110 -0.11 9.51 15.48
N PRO A 111 -0.07 10.13 16.68
CA PRO A 111 0.63 9.54 17.82
C PRO A 111 0.01 8.22 18.31
N ASP A 112 -1.32 8.06 18.21
CA ASP A 112 -2.00 6.82 18.66
C ASP A 112 -1.52 5.60 17.85
N ILE A 113 -1.37 5.77 16.53
CA ILE A 113 -0.99 4.71 15.59
C ILE A 113 0.40 4.14 15.88
N GLY A 114 1.33 4.97 16.34
CA GLY A 114 2.67 4.51 16.73
C GLY A 114 2.63 3.55 17.92
N THR A 115 1.60 3.64 18.77
CA THR A 115 1.45 2.82 19.98
C THR A 115 0.47 1.65 19.82
N GLN A 116 -0.57 1.81 19.02
CA GLN A 116 -1.59 0.78 18.80
C GLN A 116 -1.11 -0.33 17.85
N GLN A 117 -0.67 -1.44 18.43
CA GLN A 117 -0.06 -2.52 17.64
C GLN A 117 -1.03 -3.30 16.75
N ASN A 118 -2.33 -3.26 17.05
CA ASN A 118 -3.38 -4.06 16.40
C ASN A 118 -4.06 -3.39 15.18
N ILE A 119 -3.43 -2.39 14.57
CA ILE A 119 -3.88 -1.77 13.32
C ILE A 119 -3.22 -2.51 12.14
N ASP A 120 -4.04 -3.08 11.24
CA ASP A 120 -3.59 -3.80 10.04
C ASP A 120 -3.29 -2.85 8.86
N LEU A 121 -4.08 -1.77 8.77
CA LEU A 121 -4.12 -0.85 7.64
C LEU A 121 -4.53 0.57 8.09
N ILE A 122 -3.96 1.59 7.44
CA ILE A 122 -4.36 2.99 7.59
C ILE A 122 -5.02 3.51 6.30
N LEU A 123 -6.15 4.22 6.44
CA LEU A 123 -6.62 5.19 5.46
C LEU A 123 -6.11 6.58 5.88
N LEU A 124 -5.22 7.16 5.06
CA LEU A 124 -4.57 8.44 5.33
C LEU A 124 -5.12 9.50 4.36
N GLY A 125 -5.96 10.39 4.88
CA GLY A 125 -6.53 11.50 4.13
C GLY A 125 -5.52 12.62 3.85
N ASN A 126 -5.76 13.39 2.78
CA ASN A 126 -5.02 14.62 2.54
C ASN A 126 -5.40 15.70 3.59
N ARG A 127 -4.46 16.01 4.49
CA ARG A 127 -4.66 16.96 5.59
C ARG A 127 -4.11 18.34 5.25
N ASN A 128 -4.98 19.34 5.19
CA ASN A 128 -4.59 20.72 4.94
C ASN A 128 -3.50 21.19 5.92
N GLY A 129 -2.32 21.54 5.38
CA GLY A 129 -1.19 22.09 6.15
C GLY A 129 -0.18 21.07 6.69
N GLN A 130 -0.37 19.75 6.51
CA GLN A 130 0.67 18.75 6.80
C GLN A 130 1.15 18.07 5.52
N ASN A 131 2.46 17.90 5.40
CA ASN A 131 3.06 17.18 4.29
C ASN A 131 2.78 15.67 4.44
N LEU A 132 1.95 15.13 3.54
CA LEU A 132 1.57 13.72 3.46
C LEU A 132 2.80 12.78 3.49
N PHE A 133 3.90 13.17 2.82
CA PHE A 133 5.11 12.36 2.73
C PHE A 133 5.85 12.25 4.06
N ASP A 134 5.90 13.34 4.84
CA ASP A 134 6.56 13.36 6.16
C ASP A 134 5.78 12.52 7.18
N VAL A 135 4.44 12.59 7.09
CA VAL A 135 3.53 11.74 7.89
C VAL A 135 3.76 10.26 7.57
N MET A 136 3.79 9.88 6.30
CA MET A 136 4.08 8.49 5.90
C MET A 136 5.48 8.04 6.34
N ALA A 137 6.50 8.90 6.21
CA ALA A 137 7.86 8.59 6.63
C ALA A 137 7.94 8.32 8.14
N SER A 138 7.27 9.12 8.97
CA SER A 138 7.18 8.92 10.42
C SER A 138 6.46 7.62 10.81
N LEU A 139 5.33 7.33 10.16
CA LEU A 139 4.59 6.07 10.34
C LEU A 139 5.41 4.85 9.91
N LYS A 140 6.16 4.93 8.81
CA LYS A 140 7.05 3.86 8.34
C LYS A 140 8.31 3.69 9.19
N ALA A 141 8.83 4.76 9.80
CA ALA A 141 9.96 4.68 10.71
C ALA A 141 9.59 3.96 12.03
N SER A 142 8.35 4.13 12.51
CA SER A 142 7.84 3.49 13.72
C SER A 142 7.25 2.09 13.48
N ARG A 143 6.56 1.87 12.36
CA ARG A 143 5.96 0.58 11.97
C ARG A 143 6.23 0.28 10.47
N PRO A 144 7.38 -0.31 10.11
CA PRO A 144 7.77 -0.54 8.71
C PRO A 144 6.77 -1.34 7.88
N ASP A 145 6.17 -2.37 8.48
CA ASP A 145 5.23 -3.29 7.82
C ASP A 145 3.80 -2.74 7.70
N LEU A 146 3.51 -1.60 8.33
CA LEU A 146 2.16 -1.02 8.38
C LEU A 146 1.68 -0.62 6.98
N ARG A 147 0.50 -1.11 6.60
CA ARG A 147 -0.09 -0.84 5.29
C ARG A 147 -0.73 0.54 5.30
N ILE A 148 -0.39 1.38 4.33
CA ILE A 148 -0.93 2.73 4.20
C ILE A 148 -1.63 2.83 2.84
N ILE A 149 -2.92 3.18 2.84
CA ILE A 149 -3.64 3.66 1.68
C ILE A 149 -3.77 5.17 1.83
N VAL A 150 -3.33 5.92 0.82
CA VAL A 150 -3.59 7.35 0.72
C VAL A 150 -4.97 7.56 0.09
N THR A 151 -5.76 8.45 0.67
CA THR A 151 -7.02 8.92 0.06
C THR A 151 -6.92 10.41 -0.23
N GLY A 152 -7.32 10.81 -1.44
CA GLY A 152 -7.26 12.21 -1.87
C GLY A 152 -8.15 12.44 -3.08
N SER A 153 -8.40 13.70 -3.42
CA SER A 153 -9.10 14.07 -4.66
C SER A 153 -8.15 14.79 -5.61
N GLY A 154 -8.15 14.40 -6.89
CA GLY A 154 -7.49 15.15 -7.96
C GLY A 154 -5.96 15.18 -7.87
N MET A 155 -5.33 14.22 -7.18
CA MET A 155 -3.87 14.10 -7.14
C MET A 155 -3.34 13.67 -8.51
N ASP A 156 -2.27 14.32 -8.97
CA ASP A 156 -1.63 14.00 -10.25
C ASP A 156 -0.83 12.68 -10.18
N GLU A 157 -0.55 12.10 -11.35
CA GLU A 157 0.14 10.82 -11.49
C GLU A 157 1.55 10.84 -10.85
N GLU A 158 2.26 11.96 -10.83
CA GLU A 158 3.59 12.07 -10.24
C GLU A 158 3.51 12.13 -8.71
N THR A 159 2.51 12.81 -8.15
CA THR A 159 2.27 12.86 -6.70
C THR A 159 1.79 11.52 -6.15
N ILE A 160 0.90 10.80 -6.85
CA ILE A 160 0.53 9.43 -6.51
C ILE A 160 1.75 8.51 -6.57
N LEU A 161 2.57 8.62 -7.63
CA LEU A 161 3.79 7.84 -7.80
C LEU A 161 4.81 8.09 -6.67
N LYS A 162 4.97 9.34 -6.23
CA LYS A 162 5.79 9.68 -5.05
C LYS A 162 5.26 8.99 -3.79
N ALA A 163 3.94 8.96 -3.58
CA ALA A 163 3.34 8.34 -2.39
C ALA A 163 3.57 6.81 -2.36
N ILE A 164 3.38 6.13 -3.48
CA ILE A 164 3.70 4.69 -3.62
C ILE A 164 5.20 4.46 -3.36
N ALA A 165 6.07 5.32 -3.90
CA ALA A 165 7.51 5.23 -3.66
C ALA A 165 7.91 5.55 -2.21
N SER A 166 7.16 6.38 -1.46
CA SER A 166 7.31 6.58 -0.01
C SER A 166 6.93 5.35 0.82
N GLY A 167 6.40 4.29 0.20
CA GLY A 167 5.96 3.07 0.89
C GLY A 167 4.46 3.00 1.15
N ALA A 168 3.64 3.87 0.55
CA ALA A 168 2.20 3.63 0.47
C ALA A 168 1.94 2.35 -0.34
N LYS A 169 0.97 1.56 0.11
CA LYS A 169 0.51 0.34 -0.57
C LYS A 169 -0.74 0.59 -1.40
N GLY A 170 -1.42 1.72 -1.24
CA GLY A 170 -2.42 2.12 -2.21
C GLY A 170 -2.69 3.62 -2.29
N TYR A 171 -3.34 4.01 -3.37
CA TYR A 171 -4.02 5.28 -3.55
C TYR A 171 -5.46 5.01 -4.01
N VAL A 172 -6.43 5.65 -3.36
CA VAL A 172 -7.84 5.63 -3.78
C VAL A 172 -8.32 7.06 -3.89
N ASP A 173 -8.96 7.39 -5.01
CA ASP A 173 -9.55 8.73 -5.18
C ASP A 173 -10.80 8.88 -4.32
N GLU A 174 -11.04 10.05 -3.74
CA GLU A 174 -12.25 10.33 -2.94
C GLU A 174 -13.54 10.24 -3.77
N ALA A 175 -13.47 10.35 -5.11
CA ALA A 175 -14.59 10.09 -6.02
C ALA A 175 -14.80 8.61 -6.38
N ALA A 176 -13.97 7.69 -5.88
CA ALA A 176 -14.09 6.26 -6.14
C ALA A 176 -15.37 5.65 -5.52
N SER A 177 -15.87 4.59 -6.14
CA SER A 177 -17.10 3.93 -5.66
C SER A 177 -16.87 3.12 -4.38
N ALA A 178 -17.90 2.91 -3.57
CA ALA A 178 -17.78 2.09 -2.34
C ALA A 178 -17.19 0.68 -2.60
N PRO A 179 -17.62 -0.08 -3.64
CA PRO A 179 -17.01 -1.38 -3.95
C PRO A 179 -15.53 -1.29 -4.32
N GLU A 180 -15.10 -0.19 -4.95
CA GLU A 180 -13.71 0.05 -5.32
C GLU A 180 -12.82 0.29 -4.08
N PHE A 181 -13.31 1.09 -3.12
CA PHE A 181 -12.67 1.25 -1.81
C PHE A 181 -12.53 -0.08 -1.06
N VAL A 182 -13.60 -0.87 -0.98
CA VAL A 182 -13.59 -2.21 -0.35
C VAL A 182 -12.58 -3.13 -1.04
N GLN A 183 -12.55 -3.14 -2.37
CA GLN A 183 -11.60 -3.95 -3.15
C GLN A 183 -10.15 -3.49 -2.91
N ALA A 184 -9.89 -2.18 -2.88
CA ALA A 184 -8.56 -1.62 -2.59
C ALA A 184 -8.05 -2.06 -1.20
N ILE A 185 -8.88 -1.93 -0.17
CA ILE A 185 -8.57 -2.37 1.21
C ILE A 185 -8.23 -3.86 1.25
N ARG A 186 -9.05 -4.71 0.60
CA ARG A 186 -8.84 -6.17 0.58
C ARG A 186 -7.54 -6.56 -0.13
N ILE A 187 -7.25 -5.95 -1.28
CA ILE A 187 -6.01 -6.19 -2.05
C ILE A 187 -4.77 -5.73 -1.28
N VAL A 188 -4.82 -4.56 -0.65
CA VAL A 188 -3.70 -4.05 0.15
C VAL A 188 -3.49 -4.88 1.41
N ASN A 189 -4.55 -5.32 2.09
CA ASN A 189 -4.44 -6.20 3.25
C ASN A 189 -3.72 -7.53 2.91
N GLN A 190 -4.00 -8.10 1.73
CA GLN A 190 -3.31 -9.27 1.19
C GLN A 190 -1.84 -9.02 0.81
N GLY A 191 -1.33 -7.79 0.96
CA GLY A 191 0.07 -7.42 0.70
C GLY A 191 0.35 -6.88 -0.71
N SER A 192 -0.67 -6.86 -1.58
CA SER A 192 -0.58 -6.31 -2.93
C SER A 192 -0.65 -4.77 -2.95
N VAL A 193 -0.49 -4.16 -4.12
CA VAL A 193 -0.56 -2.70 -4.31
C VAL A 193 -1.83 -2.31 -5.08
N TRP A 194 -2.50 -1.25 -4.66
CA TRP A 194 -3.66 -0.68 -5.36
C TRP A 194 -3.38 0.75 -5.84
N ALA A 195 -3.18 0.95 -7.13
CA ALA A 195 -2.99 2.28 -7.72
C ALA A 195 -3.43 2.28 -9.20
N PRO A 196 -3.68 3.47 -9.80
CA PRO A 196 -3.97 3.56 -11.23
C PRO A 196 -2.90 2.87 -12.08
N ARG A 197 -3.33 2.08 -13.07
CA ARG A 197 -2.41 1.26 -13.91
C ARG A 197 -1.25 2.06 -14.49
N ARG A 198 -1.50 3.30 -14.89
CA ARG A 198 -0.52 4.22 -15.46
C ARG A 198 0.57 4.62 -14.46
N VAL A 199 0.21 4.87 -13.20
CA VAL A 199 1.17 5.10 -12.10
C VAL A 199 2.04 3.86 -11.86
N LEU A 200 1.45 2.66 -11.89
CA LEU A 200 2.20 1.40 -11.75
C LEU A 200 3.17 1.18 -12.93
N SER A 201 2.75 1.49 -14.17
CA SER A 201 3.62 1.45 -15.35
C SER A 201 4.81 2.42 -15.20
N MET A 202 4.54 3.68 -14.84
CA MET A 202 5.59 4.68 -14.58
C MET A 202 6.54 4.27 -13.46
N PHE A 203 6.05 3.57 -12.42
CA PHE A 203 6.91 3.02 -11.36
C PHE A 203 7.87 1.98 -11.93
N ILE A 204 7.36 0.99 -12.66
CA ILE A 204 8.16 -0.07 -13.28
C ILE A 204 9.20 0.53 -14.24
N GLU A 205 8.78 1.42 -15.14
CA GLU A 205 9.67 2.10 -16.09
C GLU A 205 10.81 2.84 -15.39
N ARG A 206 10.50 3.61 -14.34
CA ARG A 206 11.53 4.32 -13.57
C ARG A 206 12.47 3.34 -12.86
N VAL A 207 11.96 2.27 -12.24
CA VAL A 207 12.79 1.27 -11.52
C VAL A 207 13.79 0.63 -12.48
N SER A 208 13.32 0.25 -13.67
CA SER A 208 14.16 -0.32 -14.73
C SER A 208 15.16 0.69 -15.31
N SER A 209 14.81 1.98 -15.37
CA SER A 209 15.65 3.03 -15.97
C SER A 209 16.71 3.60 -15.02
N ALA A 210 16.42 3.69 -13.71
CA ALA A 210 17.32 4.26 -12.70
C ALA A 210 16.99 3.74 -11.28
N PRO A 211 17.54 2.58 -10.85
CA PRO A 211 17.17 1.89 -9.61
C PRO A 211 17.28 2.69 -8.30
N GLY A 212 17.97 3.84 -8.28
CA GLY A 212 18.20 4.68 -7.09
C GLY A 212 17.43 6.01 -7.03
N ARG A 213 16.53 6.32 -7.96
CA ARG A 213 15.91 7.67 -8.08
C ARG A 213 14.46 7.81 -7.62
N ILE A 214 13.82 6.72 -7.18
CA ILE A 214 12.35 6.67 -7.07
C ILE A 214 11.88 6.85 -5.64
N PHE A 215 12.52 6.18 -4.70
CA PHE A 215 12.21 6.28 -3.28
C PHE A 215 12.50 7.71 -2.80
N PRO A 216 11.49 8.50 -2.37
CA PRO A 216 11.73 9.72 -1.63
C PRO A 216 12.27 9.33 -0.25
N ALA A 217 13.60 9.35 -0.12
CA ALA A 217 14.30 9.38 1.16
C ALA A 217 13.90 8.30 2.19
N GLY A 218 13.83 7.04 1.78
CA GLY A 218 14.01 5.90 2.69
C GLY A 218 15.43 5.93 3.28
N ARG A 219 15.63 6.78 4.30
CA ARG A 219 16.88 7.49 4.63
C ARG A 219 17.38 8.36 3.47
N VAL A 220 17.53 9.67 3.70
CA VAL A 220 18.43 10.48 2.86
C VAL A 220 19.85 9.96 3.11
N THR A 221 20.38 9.14 2.21
CA THR A 221 21.76 8.65 2.29
C THR A 221 22.73 9.78 1.92
N PHE A 222 23.10 10.58 2.92
CA PHE A 222 24.19 11.54 2.80
C PHE A 222 25.49 10.81 2.48
N THR A 223 26.29 11.39 1.58
CA THR A 223 27.71 10.99 1.51
C THR A 223 28.42 11.42 2.79
N ASP A 224 29.57 10.84 3.11
CA ASP A 224 30.30 11.18 4.34
C ASP A 224 30.55 12.69 4.44
N ARG A 225 30.93 13.31 3.30
CA ARG A 225 31.12 14.76 3.19
C ARG A 225 29.84 15.59 3.36
N GLU A 226 28.69 15.08 2.91
CA GLU A 226 27.39 15.72 3.16
C GLU A 226 26.98 15.61 4.63
N LYS A 227 27.36 14.51 5.31
CA LYS A 227 27.11 14.29 6.74
C LYS A 227 27.98 15.20 7.61
N GLU A 228 29.28 15.31 7.33
CA GLU A 228 30.20 16.24 8.02
C GLU A 228 29.68 17.69 8.00
N VAL A 229 29.26 18.16 6.82
CA VAL A 229 28.68 19.51 6.66
C VAL A 229 27.37 19.65 7.44
N LEU A 230 26.53 18.61 7.47
CA LEU A 230 25.26 18.62 8.21
C LEU A 230 25.49 18.62 9.73
N GLU A 231 26.44 17.84 10.25
CA GLU A 231 26.80 17.79 11.68
C GLU A 231 27.21 19.17 12.20
N MET A 232 28.13 19.86 11.51
CA MET A 232 28.55 21.20 11.93
C MET A 232 27.49 22.28 11.72
N LEU A 233 26.61 22.13 10.73
CA LEU A 233 25.47 23.02 10.50
C LEU A 233 24.39 22.86 11.57
N VAL A 234 24.23 21.66 12.13
CA VAL A 234 23.41 21.40 13.34
C VAL A 234 24.10 21.96 14.59
N ALA A 235 25.42 21.84 14.70
CA ALA A 235 26.22 22.49 15.75
C ALA A 235 26.36 24.03 15.61
N GLY A 236 25.51 24.68 14.79
CA GLY A 236 25.41 26.14 14.69
C GLY A 236 26.50 26.85 13.89
N ARG A 237 27.54 26.14 13.40
CA ARG A 237 28.71 26.76 12.75
C ARG A 237 28.33 27.54 11.49
N SER A 238 29.05 28.63 11.23
CA SER A 238 28.97 29.41 10.01
C SER A 238 29.64 28.69 8.83
N ASN A 239 29.28 29.07 7.60
CA ASN A 239 29.90 28.49 6.40
C ASN A 239 31.42 28.67 6.34
N LYS A 240 31.94 29.74 6.96
CA LYS A 240 33.39 30.03 7.05
C LYS A 240 34.09 29.07 8.01
N GLU A 241 33.49 28.79 9.16
CA GLU A 241 34.00 27.83 10.15
C GLU A 241 33.90 26.38 9.66
N ILE A 242 32.81 26.04 8.96
CA ILE A 242 32.66 24.74 8.27
C ILE A 242 33.74 24.59 7.20
N GLY A 243 33.99 25.64 6.40
CA GLY A 243 35.03 25.62 5.37
C GLY A 243 36.43 25.42 5.96
N ALA A 244 36.77 26.17 7.01
CA ALA A 244 38.03 26.05 7.72
C ALA A 244 38.23 24.65 8.35
N ALA A 245 37.19 24.11 9.00
CA ALA A 245 37.25 22.78 9.63
C ALA A 245 37.41 21.63 8.61
N LEU A 246 36.95 21.82 7.37
CA LEU A 246 36.96 20.80 6.33
C LEU A 246 38.02 21.00 5.23
N GLY A 247 38.80 22.09 5.29
CA GLY A 247 39.79 22.43 4.27
C GLY A 247 39.17 22.80 2.91
N ILE A 248 38.00 23.44 2.90
CA ILE A 248 37.29 23.85 1.67
C ILE A 248 36.83 25.31 1.71
N GLU A 249 36.67 25.91 0.53
CA GLU A 249 36.19 27.29 0.38
C GLU A 249 34.74 27.46 0.86
N GLU A 250 34.40 28.62 1.44
CA GLU A 250 33.04 28.97 1.88
C GLU A 250 32.01 28.83 0.75
N ARG A 251 32.40 29.13 -0.50
CA ARG A 251 31.56 28.95 -1.70
C ARG A 251 31.15 27.49 -1.90
N THR A 252 32.08 26.55 -1.68
CA THR A 252 31.84 25.11 -1.76
C THR A 252 30.92 24.65 -0.63
N VAL A 253 31.07 25.19 0.57
CA VAL A 253 30.13 24.95 1.69
C VAL A 253 28.71 25.42 1.31
N LYS A 254 28.55 26.63 0.76
CA LYS A 254 27.24 27.12 0.29
C LYS A 254 26.60 26.17 -0.74
N ALA A 255 27.39 25.62 -1.66
CA ALA A 255 26.92 24.62 -2.62
C ALA A 255 26.48 23.31 -1.96
N HIS A 256 27.24 22.80 -0.97
CA HIS A 256 26.84 21.63 -0.19
C HIS A 256 25.54 21.88 0.60
N VAL A 257 25.40 23.02 1.28
CA VAL A 257 24.18 23.36 2.02
C VAL A 257 22.96 23.51 1.10
N ALA A 258 23.12 24.14 -0.07
CA ALA A 258 22.05 24.22 -1.07
C ALA A 258 21.66 22.82 -1.60
N LYS A 259 22.64 21.93 -1.80
CA LYS A 259 22.39 20.53 -2.19
C LYS A 259 21.66 19.77 -1.09
N LEU A 260 22.07 19.91 0.17
CA LEU A 260 21.41 19.32 1.35
C LEU A 260 19.96 19.78 1.48
N MET A 261 19.70 21.09 1.41
CA MET A 261 18.36 21.68 1.44
C MET A 261 17.46 21.08 0.35
N ARG A 262 17.94 21.01 -0.90
CA ARG A 262 17.21 20.36 -2.02
C ARG A 262 17.00 18.86 -1.83
N LYS A 263 17.94 18.16 -1.17
CA LYS A 263 17.89 16.71 -0.95
C LYS A 263 16.93 16.32 0.20
N VAL A 264 16.74 17.22 1.15
CA VAL A 264 15.80 17.07 2.29
C VAL A 264 14.43 17.69 1.99
N GLY A 265 14.33 18.63 1.03
CA GLY A 265 13.06 19.28 0.65
C GLY A 265 12.74 20.56 1.43
N VAL A 266 13.71 21.13 2.14
CA VAL A 266 13.55 22.33 2.98
C VAL A 266 14.13 23.58 2.30
N GLN A 267 13.54 24.75 2.57
CA GLN A 267 13.92 26.02 1.92
C GLN A 267 14.87 26.92 2.74
N ASN A 268 15.11 26.60 4.02
CA ASN A 268 15.91 27.42 4.94
C ASN A 268 16.93 26.54 5.70
N ARG A 269 18.15 27.04 5.96
CA ARG A 269 19.15 26.34 6.78
C ARG A 269 18.64 26.00 8.17
N ILE A 270 17.80 26.85 8.77
CA ILE A 270 17.22 26.59 10.10
C ILE A 270 16.27 25.39 10.04
N ALA A 271 15.42 25.33 9.00
CA ALA A 271 14.57 24.17 8.75
C ALA A 271 15.38 22.90 8.47
N LEU A 272 16.54 23.01 7.79
CA LEU A 272 17.48 21.90 7.62
C LEU A 272 18.07 21.41 8.95
N SER A 273 18.52 22.31 9.83
CA SER A 273 19.02 21.95 11.17
C SER A 273 17.93 21.26 12.01
N VAL A 274 16.73 21.83 12.05
CA VAL A 274 15.59 21.26 12.80
C VAL A 274 15.22 19.89 12.23
N HIS A 275 15.06 19.76 10.91
CA HIS A 275 14.74 18.49 10.26
C HIS A 275 15.80 17.41 10.55
N ALA A 276 17.09 17.79 10.59
CA ALA A 276 18.18 16.88 10.88
C ALA A 276 18.14 16.34 12.32
N ILE A 277 17.77 17.19 13.28
CA ILE A 277 17.55 16.79 14.69
C ILE A 277 16.30 15.91 14.82
N THR A 278 15.14 16.37 14.31
CA THR A 278 13.85 15.67 14.46
C THR A 278 13.86 14.26 13.89
N HIS A 279 14.60 14.03 12.80
CA HIS A 279 14.69 12.72 12.14
C HIS A 279 15.96 11.92 12.51
N SER A 280 16.68 12.34 13.56
CA SER A 280 17.92 11.68 14.04
C SER A 280 18.96 11.43 12.93
N LEU A 281 19.07 12.34 11.96
CA LEU A 281 19.97 12.20 10.82
C LEU A 281 21.44 12.41 11.23
N VAL A 282 21.65 13.18 12.29
CA VAL A 282 22.93 13.45 12.95
C VAL A 282 22.69 13.70 14.44
N THR A 283 23.61 13.25 15.29
CA THR A 283 23.56 13.54 16.74
C THR A 283 24.16 14.92 16.99
N ALA A 284 23.38 15.85 17.54
CA ALA A 284 23.93 17.08 18.08
C ALA A 284 24.85 16.73 19.27
N LYS A 285 26.08 17.26 19.25
CA LYS A 285 27.14 16.97 20.21
C LYS A 285 27.57 18.26 20.90
#